data_AF-A0A438IKT5-F1
#
_entry.id   AF-A0A438IKT5-F1
#
_cell.length_a   1.000
_cell.length_b   1.000
_cell.length_c   1.000
_cell.angle_alpha   90.00
_cell.angle_beta   90.00
_cell.angle_gamma   90.00
#
_symmetry.space_group_name_H-M   'P 1'
#
loop_
_entity.id
_entity.type
_entity.pdbx_description
1 polymer ?
#
loop_
_entity_poly.entity_id
_entity_poly.type
_entity_poly.pdbx_seq_one_letter_code
_entity_poly.pdbx_strand_id
1 'polypeptide(L)'
;MMLRVFSARSLFRKDRLRAAFSTALLFDDTQIQFKESIAQFAQENIAPHASRIDRTNYFPEEVNLWKLMGDFNLHGITAPEEYGGLGLGYLYHCIAMEEISRASGSVALSYGAHSNLCINQLVRNGNPAQKQKYLPKVLFPSFSLLDRILWPTYSFAPIKH
;
A
#
# COMPACT_ATOMS: atom_id res chain seq x y z
N MET A 1 40.46 45.36 26.06
CA MET A 1 40.44 44.57 24.81
C MET A 1 39.26 43.60 24.88
N MET A 2 38.26 43.83 24.02
CA MET A 2 37.16 42.93 23.59
C MET A 2 36.19 42.28 24.60
N LEU A 3 34.96 42.82 24.62
CA LEU A 3 33.72 42.10 24.91
C LEU A 3 33.50 40.95 23.92
N ARG A 4 33.02 39.79 24.38
CA ARG A 4 32.28 38.83 23.56
C ARG A 4 31.06 38.31 24.31
N VAL A 5 29.89 38.84 23.92
CA VAL A 5 28.57 38.23 24.09
C VAL A 5 28.39 37.23 22.94
N PHE A 6 28.15 35.95 23.23
CA PHE A 6 27.48 34.99 22.33
C PHE A 6 26.79 33.94 23.22
N SER A 7 25.51 34.11 23.52
CA SER A 7 24.37 33.54 22.78
C SER A 7 23.97 32.18 23.32
N ALA A 8 23.02 32.19 24.24
CA ALA A 8 22.23 31.04 24.67
C ALA A 8 21.32 30.57 23.51
N ARG A 9 21.90 29.95 22.48
CA ARG A 9 21.17 29.33 21.37
C ARG A 9 21.94 28.14 20.80
N SER A 10 21.80 27.01 21.48
CA SER A 10 21.73 25.70 20.81
C SER A 10 20.66 24.90 21.56
N LEU A 11 19.41 25.35 21.45
CA LEU A 11 18.45 24.81 20.49
C LEU A 11 18.23 23.31 20.73
N PHE A 12 17.28 23.04 21.62
CA PHE A 12 16.28 22.00 21.43
C PHE A 12 16.82 20.78 20.69
N ARG A 13 17.62 19.98 21.42
CA ARG A 13 17.87 18.60 21.02
C ARG A 13 16.49 17.96 20.87
N LYS A 14 16.19 17.54 19.64
CA LYS A 14 14.89 17.02 19.17
C LYS A 14 14.55 15.70 19.87
N ASP A 15 14.36 15.72 21.17
CA ASP A 15 13.48 14.76 21.84
C ASP A 15 12.06 15.23 21.56
N ARG A 16 11.65 15.14 20.28
CA ARG A 16 10.24 14.95 19.98
C ARG A 16 9.92 13.60 20.60
N LEU A 17 9.46 13.64 21.84
CA LEU A 17 8.51 12.68 22.36
C LEU A 17 7.38 12.64 21.34
N ARG A 18 7.54 11.80 20.30
CA ARG A 18 6.39 11.17 19.67
C ARG A 18 5.73 10.49 20.85
N ALA A 19 4.61 11.04 21.30
CA ALA A 19 3.68 10.30 22.13
C ALA A 19 3.23 9.10 21.29
N ALA A 20 4.09 8.09 21.24
CA ALA A 20 3.82 6.83 20.61
C ALA A 20 2.95 6.12 21.63
N PHE A 21 1.63 6.15 21.41
CA PHE A 21 0.88 4.93 21.61
C PHE A 21 1.58 3.90 20.72
N SER A 22 2.54 3.18 21.30
CA SER A 22 3.28 2.17 20.57
C SER A 22 2.24 1.18 20.06
N THR A 23 2.14 1.02 18.74
CA THR A 23 1.31 -0.03 18.15
C THR A 23 1.69 -1.41 18.66
N ALA A 24 2.91 -1.56 19.20
CA ALA A 24 3.35 -2.76 19.91
C ALA A 24 2.51 -3.09 21.17
N LEU A 25 1.76 -2.13 21.73
CA LEU A 25 0.81 -2.39 22.83
C LEU A 25 -0.59 -2.75 22.32
N LEU A 26 -0.87 -2.58 21.03
CA LEU A 26 -2.18 -2.82 20.41
C LEU A 26 -2.21 -4.11 19.58
N PHE A 27 -1.05 -4.58 19.12
CA PHE A 27 -0.89 -5.70 18.22
C PHE A 27 -0.17 -6.86 18.89
N ASP A 28 -0.56 -8.08 18.51
CA ASP A 28 0.20 -9.29 18.87
C ASP A 28 1.49 -9.40 18.03
N ASP A 29 2.38 -10.32 18.40
CA ASP A 29 3.68 -10.51 17.73
C ASP A 29 3.52 -10.85 16.23
N THR A 30 2.46 -11.55 15.84
CA THR A 30 2.20 -11.91 14.43
C THR A 30 1.81 -10.67 13.62
N GLN A 31 0.97 -9.83 14.18
CA GLN A 31 0.56 -8.56 13.59
C GLN A 31 1.74 -7.57 13.51
N ILE A 32 2.63 -7.56 14.50
CA ILE A 32 3.86 -6.76 14.48
C ILE A 32 4.78 -7.23 13.35
N GLN A 33 5.05 -8.54 13.25
CA GLN A 33 5.88 -9.10 12.19
C GLN A 33 5.28 -8.85 10.80
N PHE A 34 3.96 -9.00 10.66
CA PHE A 34 3.26 -8.69 9.43
C PHE A 34 3.45 -7.21 9.06
N LYS A 35 3.22 -6.30 10.00
CA LYS A 35 3.41 -4.85 9.81
C LYS A 35 4.83 -4.53 9.36
N GLU A 36 5.85 -5.10 10.00
CA GLU A 36 7.25 -4.90 9.64
C GLU A 36 7.56 -5.42 8.23
N SER A 37 7.01 -6.57 7.88
CA SER A 37 7.13 -7.15 6.53
C SER A 37 6.52 -6.25 5.46
N ILE A 38 5.31 -5.70 5.69
CA ILE A 38 4.70 -4.76 4.75
C ILE A 38 5.49 -3.45 4.69
N ALA A 39 5.96 -2.95 5.83
CA ALA A 39 6.75 -1.72 5.90
C ALA A 39 8.04 -1.85 5.06
N GLN A 40 8.74 -2.97 5.20
CA GLN A 40 9.94 -3.26 4.41
C GLN A 40 9.61 -3.34 2.91
N PHE A 41 8.59 -4.13 2.54
CA PHE A 41 8.15 -4.24 1.15
C PHE A 41 7.83 -2.86 0.54
N ALA A 42 7.10 -2.02 1.28
CA ALA A 42 6.69 -0.70 0.82
C ALA A 42 7.90 0.25 0.65
N GLN A 43 8.88 0.20 1.56
CA GLN A 43 10.09 1.02 1.42
C GLN A 43 10.98 0.59 0.26
N GLU A 44 11.08 -0.72 0.00
CA GLU A 44 11.93 -1.26 -1.05
C GLU A 44 11.29 -1.12 -2.45
N ASN A 45 9.98 -1.35 -2.55
CA ASN A 45 9.30 -1.51 -3.84
C ASN A 45 8.39 -0.33 -4.21
N ILE A 46 7.86 0.42 -3.24
CA ILE A 46 6.86 1.49 -3.50
C ILE A 46 7.50 2.88 -3.36
N ALA A 47 8.17 3.14 -2.24
CA ALA A 47 8.74 4.45 -1.91
C ALA A 47 9.67 5.03 -3.01
N PRO A 48 10.53 4.23 -3.69
CA PRO A 48 11.41 4.76 -4.74
C PRO A 48 10.67 5.35 -5.95
N HIS A 49 9.40 4.99 -6.13
CA HIS A 49 8.60 5.40 -7.28
C HIS A 49 7.53 6.44 -6.95
N ALA A 50 7.26 6.69 -5.67
CA ALA A 50 6.18 7.55 -5.18
C ALA A 50 6.20 8.96 -5.82
N SER A 51 7.33 9.66 -5.74
CA SER A 51 7.45 11.03 -6.27
C SER A 51 7.28 11.09 -7.79
N ARG A 52 7.72 10.04 -8.52
CA ARG A 52 7.50 9.97 -9.96
C ARG A 52 6.02 9.80 -10.26
N ILE A 53 5.36 8.85 -9.61
CA ILE A 53 3.92 8.56 -9.77
C ILE A 53 3.09 9.82 -9.53
N ASP A 54 3.36 10.54 -8.45
CA ASP A 54 2.61 11.75 -8.11
C ASP A 54 2.81 12.86 -9.14
N ARG A 55 4.05 13.05 -9.63
CA ARG A 55 4.36 14.10 -10.60
C ARG A 55 3.83 13.79 -12.00
N THR A 56 3.89 12.54 -12.43
CA THR A 56 3.48 12.13 -13.78
C THR A 56 2.03 11.67 -13.85
N ASN A 57 1.37 11.51 -12.70
CA ASN A 57 0.05 10.90 -12.56
C ASN A 57 -0.04 9.54 -13.30
N TYR A 58 1.03 8.76 -13.22
CA TYR A 58 1.19 7.54 -14.01
C TYR A 58 1.96 6.47 -13.22
N PHE A 59 1.44 5.24 -13.23
CA PHE A 59 2.09 4.09 -12.60
C PHE A 59 3.07 3.44 -13.59
N PRO A 60 4.37 3.34 -13.24
CA PRO A 60 5.39 2.85 -14.16
C PRO A 60 5.19 1.38 -14.58
N GLU A 61 5.08 1.14 -15.89
CA GLU A 61 4.88 -0.22 -16.44
C GLU A 61 6.08 -1.12 -16.15
N GLU A 62 7.29 -0.56 -16.23
CA GLU A 62 8.54 -1.30 -16.05
C GLU A 62 8.73 -1.83 -14.63
N VAL A 63 8.07 -1.22 -13.65
CA VAL A 63 8.09 -1.67 -12.25
C VAL A 63 7.03 -2.75 -12.00
N ASN A 64 5.90 -2.67 -12.71
CA ASN A 64 4.77 -3.58 -12.57
C ASN A 64 4.37 -3.80 -11.10
N LEU A 65 4.12 -2.68 -10.40
CA LEU A 65 3.81 -2.66 -8.97
C LEU A 65 2.69 -3.62 -8.57
N TRP A 66 1.67 -3.79 -9.43
CA TRP A 66 0.56 -4.68 -9.12
C TRP A 66 0.92 -6.15 -9.14
N LYS A 67 1.81 -6.56 -10.05
CA LYS A 67 2.34 -7.91 -10.02
C LYS A 67 3.18 -8.13 -8.78
N LEU A 68 4.08 -7.19 -8.44
CA LEU A 68 4.90 -7.28 -7.22
C LEU A 68 4.03 -7.42 -5.96
N MET A 69 2.97 -6.63 -5.85
CA MET A 69 2.02 -6.71 -4.73
C MET A 69 1.22 -8.02 -4.72
N GLY A 70 0.86 -8.54 -5.90
CA GLY A 70 0.19 -9.84 -6.02
C GLY A 70 1.10 -11.00 -5.63
N ASP A 71 2.35 -10.99 -6.09
CA ASP A 71 3.37 -11.98 -5.72
C ASP A 71 3.67 -11.96 -4.21
N PHE A 72 3.54 -10.78 -3.57
CA PHE A 72 3.64 -10.60 -2.11
C PHE A 72 2.32 -10.86 -1.36
N ASN A 73 1.27 -11.32 -2.05
CA ASN A 73 -0.07 -11.62 -1.50
C ASN A 73 -0.84 -10.44 -0.88
N LEU A 74 -0.48 -9.19 -1.19
CA LEU A 74 -1.19 -8.01 -0.66
C LEU A 74 -2.65 -7.94 -1.12
N HIS A 75 -2.93 -8.31 -2.38
CA HIS A 75 -4.29 -8.29 -2.92
C HIS A 75 -5.19 -9.33 -2.25
N GLY A 76 -4.61 -10.38 -1.67
CA GLY A 76 -5.31 -11.53 -1.10
C GLY A 76 -5.53 -11.50 0.40
N ILE A 77 -5.14 -10.44 1.12
CA ILE A 77 -5.18 -10.41 2.60
C ILE A 77 -6.54 -10.81 3.17
N THR A 78 -7.64 -10.32 2.59
CA THR A 78 -9.01 -10.61 3.06
C THR A 78 -9.72 -11.69 2.26
N ALA A 79 -9.13 -12.15 1.16
CA ALA A 79 -9.76 -13.14 0.29
C ALA A 79 -9.63 -14.55 0.88
N PRO A 80 -10.61 -15.46 0.65
CA PRO A 80 -10.52 -16.84 1.12
C PRO A 80 -9.35 -17.61 0.52
N GLU A 81 -8.77 -18.52 1.31
CA GLU A 81 -7.66 -19.38 0.88
C GLU A 81 -8.01 -20.26 -0.33
N GLU A 82 -9.28 -20.71 -0.45
CA GLU A 82 -9.75 -21.51 -1.60
C GLU A 82 -9.58 -20.82 -2.97
N TYR A 83 -9.43 -19.49 -2.98
CA TYR A 83 -9.16 -18.72 -4.20
C TYR A 83 -7.71 -18.19 -4.28
N GLY A 84 -6.85 -18.58 -3.34
CA GLY A 84 -5.45 -18.12 -3.25
C GLY A 84 -5.26 -16.85 -2.41
N GLY A 85 -6.22 -16.50 -1.55
CA GLY A 85 -6.06 -15.45 -0.55
C GLY A 85 -5.43 -15.94 0.76
N LEU A 86 -5.36 -15.05 1.75
CA LEU A 86 -4.77 -15.33 3.08
C LEU A 86 -5.82 -15.44 4.20
N GLY A 87 -7.08 -15.02 3.98
CA GLY A 87 -8.14 -15.14 4.98
C GLY A 87 -7.93 -14.38 6.29
N LEU A 88 -6.99 -13.42 6.36
CA LEU A 88 -6.55 -12.78 7.62
C LEU A 88 -7.55 -11.76 8.18
N GLY A 89 -8.41 -11.22 7.33
CA GLY A 89 -9.44 -10.25 7.70
C GLY A 89 -8.98 -8.78 7.72
N TYR A 90 -9.87 -7.90 8.17
CA TYR A 90 -9.74 -6.45 7.93
C TYR A 90 -8.66 -5.77 8.78
N LEU A 91 -8.31 -6.29 9.96
CA LEU A 91 -7.25 -5.68 10.78
C LEU A 91 -5.90 -5.73 10.06
N TYR A 92 -5.54 -6.90 9.52
CA TYR A 92 -4.34 -7.06 8.68
C TYR A 92 -4.41 -6.19 7.43
N HIS A 93 -5.60 -6.05 6.82
CA HIS A 93 -5.78 -5.15 5.69
C HIS A 93 -5.54 -3.67 6.06
N CYS A 94 -6.02 -3.23 7.22
CA CYS A 94 -5.76 -1.88 7.74
C CYS A 94 -4.27 -1.65 8.02
N ILE A 95 -3.57 -2.63 8.62
CA ILE A 95 -2.13 -2.56 8.83
C ILE A 95 -1.40 -2.41 7.49
N ALA A 96 -1.76 -3.21 6.48
CA ALA A 96 -1.16 -3.12 5.16
C ALA A 96 -1.43 -1.76 4.49
N MET A 97 -2.68 -1.27 4.57
CA MET A 97 -3.06 0.05 4.06
C MET A 97 -2.24 1.17 4.72
N GLU A 98 -2.03 1.11 6.03
CA GLU A 98 -1.25 2.10 6.77
C GLU A 98 0.21 2.14 6.27
N GLU A 99 0.87 0.99 6.18
CA GLU A 99 2.28 0.94 5.77
C GLU A 99 2.49 1.29 4.29
N ILE A 100 1.59 0.87 3.40
CA ILE A 100 1.62 1.30 1.98
C ILE A 100 1.40 2.82 1.89
N SER A 101 0.49 3.39 2.69
CA SER A 101 0.23 4.84 2.71
C SER A 101 1.43 5.65 3.19
N ARG A 102 2.26 5.09 4.08
CA ARG A 102 3.52 5.72 4.51
C ARG A 102 4.53 5.85 3.38
N ALA A 103 4.51 4.94 2.40
CA ALA A 103 5.37 4.98 1.23
C ALA A 103 4.80 5.86 0.11
N SER A 104 3.51 5.73 -0.21
CA SER A 104 2.83 6.56 -1.21
C SER A 104 1.31 6.56 -1.00
N GLY A 105 0.74 7.75 -0.80
CA GLY A 105 -0.72 7.93 -0.71
C GLY A 105 -1.45 7.56 -2.00
N SER A 106 -0.87 7.89 -3.17
CA SER A 106 -1.44 7.57 -4.48
C SER A 106 -1.52 6.05 -4.72
N VAL A 107 -0.45 5.32 -4.41
CA VAL A 107 -0.42 3.86 -4.52
C VAL A 107 -1.39 3.23 -3.53
N ALA A 108 -1.42 3.73 -2.28
CA ALA A 108 -2.34 3.24 -1.25
C ALA A 108 -3.81 3.39 -1.65
N LEU A 109 -4.20 4.53 -2.25
CA LEU A 109 -5.55 4.77 -2.71
C LEU A 109 -5.97 3.74 -3.77
N SER A 110 -5.13 3.54 -4.78
CA SER A 110 -5.39 2.56 -5.83
C SER A 110 -5.42 1.12 -5.29
N TYR A 111 -4.51 0.78 -4.37
CA TYR A 111 -4.48 -0.52 -3.71
C TYR A 111 -5.76 -0.75 -2.89
N GLY A 112 -6.22 0.25 -2.11
CA GLY A 112 -7.45 0.16 -1.33
C GLY A 112 -8.70 -0.03 -2.22
N ALA A 113 -8.76 0.67 -3.35
CA ALA A 113 -9.83 0.47 -4.32
C ALA A 113 -9.83 -0.96 -4.91
N HIS A 114 -8.67 -1.49 -5.26
CA HIS A 114 -8.53 -2.84 -5.80
C HIS A 114 -8.85 -3.93 -4.76
N SER A 115 -8.15 -3.92 -3.64
CA SER A 115 -8.24 -4.95 -2.60
C SER A 115 -9.55 -4.91 -1.81
N ASN A 116 -10.11 -3.73 -1.54
CA ASN A 116 -11.33 -3.60 -0.75
C ASN A 116 -12.56 -3.29 -1.60
N LEU A 117 -12.53 -2.28 -2.47
CA LEU A 117 -13.75 -1.91 -3.22
C LEU A 117 -14.08 -2.92 -4.33
N CYS A 118 -13.07 -3.60 -4.91
CA CYS A 118 -13.28 -4.62 -5.93
C CYS A 118 -13.27 -6.04 -5.35
N ILE A 119 -12.12 -6.51 -4.83
CA ILE A 119 -11.95 -7.91 -4.43
C ILE A 119 -12.90 -8.29 -3.31
N ASN A 120 -13.00 -7.49 -2.25
CA ASN A 120 -13.89 -7.80 -1.12
C ASN A 120 -15.37 -7.85 -1.55
N GLN A 121 -15.80 -7.00 -2.48
CA GLN A 121 -17.18 -7.03 -2.99
C GLN A 121 -17.45 -8.29 -3.82
N LEU A 122 -16.47 -8.75 -4.60
CA LEU A 122 -16.56 -10.02 -5.32
C LEU A 122 -16.59 -11.22 -4.37
N VAL A 123 -15.77 -11.21 -3.32
CA VAL A 123 -15.76 -12.25 -2.28
C VAL A 123 -17.11 -12.32 -1.56
N ARG A 124 -17.68 -11.17 -1.18
CA ARG A 124 -18.91 -11.11 -0.38
C ARG A 124 -20.17 -11.37 -1.19
N ASN A 125 -20.25 -10.85 -2.41
CA ASN A 125 -21.51 -10.82 -3.18
C ASN A 125 -21.46 -11.65 -4.47
N GLY A 126 -20.28 -12.11 -4.90
CA GLY A 126 -20.15 -12.94 -6.09
C GLY A 126 -20.82 -14.30 -5.91
N ASN A 127 -21.36 -14.86 -6.99
CA ASN A 127 -21.74 -16.26 -7.01
C ASN A 127 -20.48 -17.16 -7.18
N PRO A 128 -20.57 -18.48 -6.92
CA PRO A 128 -19.41 -19.37 -7.01
C PRO A 128 -18.69 -19.32 -8.38
N ALA A 129 -19.44 -19.27 -9.48
CA ALA A 129 -18.88 -19.21 -10.83
C ALA A 129 -18.11 -17.91 -11.09
N GLN A 130 -18.60 -16.76 -10.58
CA GLN A 130 -17.90 -15.47 -10.66
C GLN A 130 -16.62 -15.48 -9.83
N LYS A 131 -16.68 -15.98 -8.59
CA LYS A 131 -15.52 -16.06 -7.70
C LYS A 131 -14.40 -16.89 -8.32
N GLN A 132 -14.73 -18.10 -8.79
CA GLN A 132 -13.76 -19.00 -9.41
C GLN A 132 -13.16 -18.42 -10.70
N LYS A 133 -13.95 -17.68 -11.49
CA LYS A 133 -13.48 -17.07 -12.75
C LYS A 133 -12.59 -15.85 -12.53
N TYR A 134 -12.92 -15.00 -11.55
CA TYR A 134 -12.32 -13.67 -11.43
C TYR A 134 -11.31 -13.55 -10.29
N LEU A 135 -11.53 -14.17 -9.12
CA LEU A 135 -10.66 -13.98 -7.95
C LEU A 135 -9.19 -14.34 -8.25
N PRO A 136 -8.85 -15.51 -8.83
CA PRO A 136 -7.45 -15.84 -9.11
C PRO A 136 -6.74 -14.81 -10.00
N LYS A 137 -7.49 -14.15 -10.91
CA LYS A 137 -6.95 -13.17 -11.85
C LYS A 137 -6.73 -11.79 -11.24
N VAL A 138 -7.57 -11.40 -10.27
CA VAL A 138 -7.42 -10.10 -9.59
C VAL A 138 -6.49 -10.17 -8.38
N LEU A 139 -6.32 -11.36 -7.81
CA LEU A 139 -5.35 -11.62 -6.74
C LEU A 139 -3.91 -11.68 -7.26
N PHE A 140 -3.71 -12.34 -8.41
CA PHE A 140 -2.42 -12.45 -9.08
C PHE A 140 -2.49 -11.79 -10.46
N PRO A 141 -2.68 -10.46 -10.52
CA PRO A 141 -2.87 -9.79 -11.78
C PRO A 141 -1.60 -9.85 -12.62
N SER A 142 -1.73 -10.34 -13.84
CA SER A 142 -0.78 -10.01 -14.89
C SER A 142 -1.00 -8.55 -15.29
N PHE A 143 0.08 -7.87 -15.67
CA PHE A 143 0.07 -6.48 -16.15
C PHE A 143 -1.11 -6.22 -17.13
N SER A 144 -1.30 -7.15 -18.07
CA SER A 144 -2.34 -7.11 -19.10
C SER A 144 -3.80 -7.12 -18.61
N LEU A 145 -4.09 -7.61 -17.40
CA LEU A 145 -5.46 -7.75 -16.90
C LEU A 145 -5.91 -6.47 -16.18
N LEU A 146 -5.00 -5.78 -15.50
CA LEU A 146 -5.27 -4.49 -14.88
C LEU A 146 -5.30 -3.35 -15.90
N ASP A 147 -4.54 -3.45 -16.99
CA ASP A 147 -4.64 -2.52 -18.11
C ASP A 147 -6.00 -2.53 -18.83
N ARG A 148 -6.74 -3.63 -18.73
CA ARG A 148 -8.08 -3.74 -19.33
C ARG A 148 -9.21 -3.32 -18.40
N ILE A 149 -8.98 -3.37 -17.09
CA ILE A 149 -10.02 -3.13 -16.07
C ILE A 149 -9.86 -1.77 -15.39
N LEU A 150 -8.63 -1.36 -15.09
CA LEU A 150 -8.35 -0.09 -14.42
C LEU A 150 -7.78 0.97 -15.38
N TRP A 151 -6.90 0.60 -16.31
CA TRP A 151 -6.19 1.62 -17.10
C TRP A 151 -7.00 2.43 -18.15
N PRO A 152 -8.09 1.92 -18.77
CA PRO A 152 -8.84 2.71 -19.74
C PRO A 152 -9.59 3.89 -19.09
N THR A 153 -9.82 3.84 -17.77
CA THR A 153 -10.51 4.89 -17.01
C THR A 153 -9.55 5.83 -16.26
N TYR A 154 -8.29 5.43 -16.05
CA TYR A 154 -7.28 6.23 -15.34
C TYR A 154 -6.22 6.89 -16.24
N SER A 155 -6.28 6.69 -17.56
CA SER A 155 -5.64 7.59 -18.52
C SER A 155 -6.37 8.94 -18.52
N PHE A 156 -6.18 9.74 -17.47
CA PHE A 156 -6.21 11.18 -17.64
C PHE A 156 -5.13 11.47 -18.68
N ALA A 157 -5.54 11.73 -19.92
CA ALA A 157 -4.64 12.23 -20.95
C ALA A 157 -3.72 13.29 -20.31
N PRO A 158 -2.41 13.28 -20.59
CA PRO A 158 -1.52 14.29 -20.02
C PRO A 158 -2.14 15.65 -20.29
N ILE A 159 -2.41 16.41 -19.23
CA ILE A 159 -2.89 17.78 -19.35
C ILE A 159 -1.75 18.50 -20.07
N LYS A 160 -1.92 18.73 -21.38
CA LYS A 160 -1.03 19.58 -22.15
C LYS A 160 -1.16 20.97 -21.54
N HIS A 161 -0.11 21.41 -20.86
CA HIS A 161 0.10 22.82 -20.56
C HIS A 161 0.41 23.57 -21.86
#